data_AF-A0A1X7HP35-F1
#
_entry.id   AF-A0A1X7HP35-F1
#
_cell.length_a   1.000
_cell.length_b   1.000
_cell.length_c   1.000
_cell.angle_alpha   90.00
_cell.angle_beta   90.00
_cell.angle_gamma   90.00
#
_symmetry.space_group_name_H-M   'P 1'
#
loop_
_entity.id
_entity.type
_entity.pdbx_description
1 polymer ?
#
loop_
_entity_poly.entity_id
_entity_poly.type
_entity_poly.pdbx_seq_one_letter_code
_entity_poly.pdbx_strand_id
1 'polypeptide(L)'
;MRGKTDILSIIIYYYRDEERMKNLWSNKKEFSKILSLVMEVEHDTSSTTMLQSCAEYFINFTSVFLIKQSSDFLHLFSEINDSNKRGSFMKKFFINDLVSDNIIFNFLNDVEVIKRIGSYKQWIESPIMIRARKIITTSNDSEISVDKIIPLDLDLDNSFQEYLLSWAFEEKKLTKDGNEYFRKNFEKKYKQICSVMEQNCDNF
;
A
#
# COMPACT_ATOMS: atom_id res chain seq x y z
N MET A 1 -3.79 -17.66 24.98
CA MET A 1 -2.64 -16.79 24.67
C MET A 1 -1.40 -17.67 24.64
N ARG A 2 -0.75 -17.82 23.48
CA ARG A 2 0.59 -18.44 23.39
C ARG A 2 1.61 -17.40 23.90
N GLY A 3 2.65 -17.83 24.61
CA GLY A 3 3.66 -16.92 25.14
C GLY A 3 4.59 -16.39 24.03
N LYS A 4 5.25 -15.23 24.25
CA LYS A 4 6.27 -14.68 23.32
C LYS A 4 7.40 -15.69 23.02
N THR A 5 7.75 -16.53 24.00
CA THR A 5 8.72 -17.64 23.86
C THR A 5 8.28 -18.71 22.85
N ASP A 6 6.97 -18.99 22.77
CA ASP A 6 6.42 -20.00 21.86
C ASP A 6 6.52 -19.52 20.40
N ILE A 7 6.26 -18.23 20.15
CA ILE A 7 6.36 -17.65 18.80
C ILE A 7 7.81 -17.69 18.32
N LEU A 8 8.78 -17.28 19.15
CA LEU A 8 10.19 -17.29 18.77
C LEU A 8 10.66 -18.70 18.36
N SER A 9 10.26 -19.73 19.10
CA SER A 9 10.64 -21.12 18.80
C SER A 9 10.18 -21.60 17.42
N ILE A 10 9.06 -21.05 16.91
CA ILE A 10 8.52 -21.36 15.58
C ILE A 10 9.26 -20.55 14.51
N ILE A 11 9.38 -19.23 14.69
CA ILE A 11 9.82 -18.34 13.62
C ILE A 11 11.34 -18.34 13.43
N ILE A 12 12.12 -18.65 14.48
CA ILE A 12 13.59 -18.72 14.38
C ILE A 12 14.07 -19.78 13.39
N TYR A 13 13.27 -20.84 13.20
CA TYR A 13 13.57 -21.90 12.23
C TYR A 13 13.66 -21.39 10.79
N TYR A 14 12.94 -20.31 10.46
CA TYR A 14 12.93 -19.70 9.13
C TYR A 14 13.86 -18.50 9.00
N TYR A 15 14.45 -18.04 10.10
CA TYR A 15 15.23 -16.82 10.12
C TYR A 15 16.50 -16.94 9.29
N ARG A 16 16.63 -16.08 8.28
CA ARG A 16 17.74 -16.06 7.31
C ARG A 16 17.91 -17.37 6.53
N ASP A 17 16.83 -18.12 6.34
CA ASP A 17 16.80 -19.34 5.54
C ASP A 17 15.77 -19.24 4.41
N GLU A 18 16.25 -18.90 3.22
CA GLU A 18 15.44 -18.70 2.02
C GLU A 18 14.73 -19.98 1.57
N GLU A 19 15.41 -21.13 1.65
CA GLU A 19 14.84 -22.40 1.21
C GLU A 19 13.66 -22.79 2.10
N ARG A 20 13.81 -22.64 3.42
CA ARG A 20 12.72 -22.90 4.37
C ARG A 20 11.55 -21.95 4.18
N MET A 21 11.80 -20.65 3.93
CA MET A 21 10.73 -19.69 3.63
C MET A 21 9.96 -20.07 2.36
N LYS A 22 10.67 -20.46 1.29
CA LYS A 22 10.06 -20.90 0.03
C LYS A 22 9.29 -22.21 0.18
N ASN A 23 9.83 -23.16 0.94
CA ASN A 23 9.15 -24.43 1.23
C ASN A 23 7.87 -24.19 2.06
N LEU A 24 7.93 -23.30 3.06
CA LEU A 24 6.76 -22.91 3.84
C LEU A 24 5.69 -22.25 2.97
N TRP A 25 6.08 -21.39 2.03
CA TRP A 25 5.15 -20.72 1.10
C TRP A 25 4.30 -21.69 0.29
N SER A 26 4.85 -22.86 -0.04
CA SER A 26 4.13 -23.93 -0.74
C SER A 26 2.99 -24.53 0.12
N ASN A 27 3.07 -24.43 1.44
CA ASN A 27 2.02 -24.82 2.38
C ASN A 27 1.24 -23.58 2.87
N LYS A 28 0.29 -23.13 2.04
CA LYS A 28 -0.50 -21.90 2.27
C LYS A 28 -1.13 -21.81 3.67
N LYS A 29 -1.67 -22.93 4.16
CA LYS A 29 -2.35 -22.99 5.46
C LYS A 29 -1.38 -22.76 6.61
N GLU A 30 -0.23 -23.45 6.57
CA GLU A 30 0.77 -23.29 7.63
C GLU A 30 1.44 -21.92 7.56
N PHE A 31 1.75 -21.43 6.36
CA PHE A 31 2.29 -20.10 6.16
C PHE A 31 1.38 -19.02 6.76
N SER A 32 0.08 -19.07 6.44
CA SER A 32 -0.90 -18.08 6.91
C SER A 32 -1.04 -18.08 8.44
N LYS A 33 -0.98 -19.27 9.07
CA LYS A 33 -0.96 -19.39 10.53
C LYS A 33 0.29 -18.78 11.16
N ILE A 34 1.48 -19.05 10.59
CA ILE A 34 2.74 -18.50 11.10
C ILE A 34 2.75 -16.98 10.92
N LEU A 35 2.29 -16.47 9.78
CA LEU A 35 2.14 -15.03 9.58
C LEU A 35 1.21 -14.40 10.63
N SER A 36 0.09 -15.04 10.95
CA SER A 36 -0.82 -14.55 11.99
C SER A 36 -0.14 -14.38 13.35
N LEU A 37 0.82 -15.26 13.68
CA LEU A 37 1.62 -15.18 14.91
C LEU A 37 2.70 -14.10 14.81
N VAL A 38 3.39 -14.01 13.66
CA VAL A 38 4.39 -12.97 13.37
C VAL A 38 3.77 -11.57 13.53
N MET A 39 2.52 -11.39 13.09
CA MET A 39 1.80 -10.13 13.20
C MET A 39 1.38 -9.75 14.63
N GLU A 40 1.50 -10.65 15.61
CA GLU A 40 1.27 -10.37 17.04
C GLU A 40 2.52 -9.82 17.75
N VAL A 41 3.68 -9.83 17.08
CA VAL A 41 4.92 -9.30 17.65
C VAL A 41 4.88 -7.77 17.63
N GLU A 42 4.83 -7.18 18.83
CA GLU A 42 4.89 -5.73 19.05
C GLU A 42 6.31 -5.19 18.74
N HIS A 43 6.39 -4.01 18.14
CA HIS A 43 7.66 -3.33 17.80
C HIS A 43 7.95 -2.11 18.70
N ASP A 44 7.29 -2.00 19.86
CA ASP A 44 7.27 -0.78 20.70
C ASP A 44 8.52 -0.56 21.58
N THR A 45 9.63 -1.27 21.36
CA THR A 45 10.82 -1.19 22.22
C THR A 45 12.05 -0.67 21.47
N SER A 46 12.82 0.21 22.12
CA SER A 46 14.01 0.88 21.57
C SER A 46 15.17 -0.06 21.21
N SER A 47 15.15 -1.31 21.67
CA SER A 47 16.08 -2.36 21.27
C SER A 47 15.34 -3.49 20.54
N THR A 48 15.82 -3.83 19.34
CA THR A 48 15.27 -4.93 18.53
C THR A 48 15.66 -6.26 19.16
N THR A 49 14.67 -6.96 19.72
CA THR A 49 14.83 -8.32 20.24
C THR A 49 14.98 -9.33 19.09
N MET A 50 15.55 -10.51 19.37
CA MET A 50 15.65 -11.59 18.37
C MET A 50 14.27 -11.96 17.79
N LEU A 51 13.22 -11.94 18.61
CA LEU A 51 11.84 -12.18 18.16
C LEU A 51 11.40 -11.13 17.13
N GLN A 52 11.66 -9.84 17.39
CA GLN A 52 11.36 -8.76 16.45
C GLN A 52 12.17 -8.90 15.15
N SER A 53 13.47 -9.20 15.23
CA SER A 53 14.29 -9.42 14.03
C SER A 53 13.80 -10.60 13.19
N CYS A 54 13.36 -11.69 13.82
CA CYS A 54 12.78 -12.83 13.11
C CYS A 54 11.45 -12.47 12.45
N ALA A 55 10.58 -11.73 13.15
CA ALA A 55 9.30 -11.27 12.63
C ALA A 55 9.46 -10.30 11.44
N GLU A 56 10.39 -9.34 11.55
CA GLU A 56 10.73 -8.39 10.48
C GLU A 56 11.29 -9.12 9.26
N TYR A 57 12.22 -10.06 9.46
CA TYR A 57 12.72 -10.88 8.37
C TYR A 57 11.61 -11.65 7.68
N PHE A 58 10.71 -12.29 8.44
CA PHE A 58 9.58 -13.04 7.88
C PHE A 58 8.70 -12.13 7.01
N ILE A 59 8.30 -10.96 7.53
CA ILE A 59 7.47 -9.99 6.79
C ILE A 59 8.21 -9.49 5.54
N ASN A 60 9.44 -9.02 5.67
CA ASN A 60 10.21 -8.45 4.57
C ASN A 60 10.48 -9.50 3.48
N PHE A 61 10.87 -10.71 3.87
CA PHE A 61 11.12 -11.79 2.92
C PHE A 61 9.83 -12.14 2.16
N THR A 62 8.70 -12.19 2.86
CA THR A 62 7.39 -12.42 2.24
C THR A 62 7.05 -11.33 1.22
N SER A 63 7.15 -10.07 1.63
CA SER A 63 6.81 -8.91 0.80
C SER A 63 7.67 -8.83 -0.47
N VAL A 64 8.97 -9.07 -0.35
CA VAL A 64 9.93 -8.87 -1.45
C VAL A 64 10.03 -10.10 -2.34
N PHE A 65 10.11 -11.30 -1.75
CA PHE A 65 10.49 -12.50 -2.49
C PHE A 65 9.34 -13.45 -2.79
N LEU A 66 8.25 -13.44 -2.02
CA LEU A 66 7.18 -14.43 -2.18
C LEU A 66 5.95 -13.88 -2.88
N ILE A 67 5.54 -12.64 -2.58
CA ILE A 67 4.42 -11.99 -3.26
C ILE A 67 4.87 -11.50 -4.64
N LYS A 68 4.22 -12.00 -5.69
CA LYS A 68 4.53 -11.67 -7.10
C LYS A 68 3.32 -11.17 -7.87
N GLN A 69 2.11 -11.50 -7.43
CA GLN A 69 0.86 -11.10 -8.06
C GLN A 69 -0.26 -10.90 -7.04
N SER A 70 -1.33 -10.20 -7.42
CA SER A 70 -2.44 -9.85 -6.53
C SER A 70 -3.09 -11.06 -5.85
N SER A 71 -3.22 -12.19 -6.55
CA SER A 71 -3.82 -13.41 -5.98
C SER A 71 -3.02 -13.97 -4.80
N ASP A 72 -1.74 -13.66 -4.67
CA ASP A 72 -0.90 -14.16 -3.58
C ASP A 72 -1.36 -13.63 -2.22
N PHE A 73 -1.94 -12.42 -2.17
CA PHE A 73 -2.55 -11.90 -0.94
C PHE A 73 -3.74 -12.72 -0.47
N LEU A 74 -4.54 -13.26 -1.40
CA LEU A 74 -5.65 -14.15 -1.05
C LEU A 74 -5.14 -15.47 -0.46
N HIS A 75 -4.01 -15.97 -0.94
CA HIS A 75 -3.35 -17.14 -0.36
C HIS A 75 -2.78 -16.84 1.03
N LEU A 76 -2.10 -15.70 1.15
CA LEU A 76 -1.51 -15.21 2.38
C LEU A 76 -2.52 -15.12 3.52
N PHE A 77 -3.72 -14.62 3.23
CA PHE A 77 -4.77 -14.38 4.23
C PHE A 77 -5.79 -15.52 4.36
N SER A 78 -5.54 -16.68 3.74
CA SER A 78 -6.48 -17.81 3.73
C SER A 78 -6.89 -18.29 5.13
N GLU A 79 -6.01 -18.17 6.14
CA GLU A 79 -6.29 -18.55 7.53
C GLU A 79 -6.31 -17.34 8.50
N ILE A 80 -6.14 -16.12 7.98
CA ILE A 80 -6.18 -14.90 8.79
C ILE A 80 -7.57 -14.28 8.63
N ASN A 81 -8.50 -14.54 9.54
CA ASN A 81 -9.85 -13.97 9.48
C ASN A 81 -9.96 -12.54 10.02
N ASP A 82 -8.97 -12.10 10.79
CA ASP A 82 -8.93 -10.77 11.39
C ASP A 82 -8.57 -9.70 10.35
N SER A 83 -9.54 -8.83 10.01
CA SER A 83 -9.37 -7.76 9.04
C SER A 83 -8.32 -6.71 9.46
N ASN A 84 -8.15 -6.47 10.76
CA ASN A 84 -7.16 -5.52 11.26
C ASN A 84 -5.74 -6.09 11.09
N LYS A 85 -5.55 -7.40 11.31
CA LYS A 85 -4.27 -8.07 11.01
C LYS A 85 -3.94 -8.02 9.52
N ARG A 86 -4.93 -8.29 8.65
CA ARG A 86 -4.76 -8.15 7.19
C ARG A 86 -4.35 -6.73 6.83
N GLY A 87 -5.09 -5.72 7.32
CA GLY A 87 -4.79 -4.32 7.06
C GLY A 87 -3.42 -3.88 7.57
N SER A 88 -3.02 -4.36 8.75
CA SER A 88 -1.67 -4.12 9.30
C SER A 88 -0.57 -4.69 8.41
N PHE A 89 -0.76 -5.92 7.89
CA PHE A 89 0.18 -6.48 6.92
C PHE A 89 0.22 -5.66 5.63
N MET A 90 -0.94 -5.28 5.07
CA MET A 90 -0.98 -4.47 3.85
C MET A 90 -0.24 -3.14 4.03
N LYS A 91 -0.36 -2.47 5.18
CA LYS A 91 0.43 -1.28 5.50
C LYS A 91 1.92 -1.57 5.46
N LYS A 92 2.37 -2.61 6.20
CA LYS A 92 3.79 -3.01 6.22
C LYS A 92 4.31 -3.39 4.83
N PHE A 93 3.48 -4.01 3.99
CA PHE A 93 3.81 -4.37 2.62
C PHE A 93 4.04 -3.12 1.75
N PHE A 94 3.12 -2.17 1.76
CA PHE A 94 3.20 -1.00 0.86
C PHE A 94 4.22 0.05 1.29
N ILE A 95 4.60 0.13 2.57
CA ILE A 95 5.68 1.02 3.02
C ILE A 95 7.07 0.39 2.88
N ASN A 96 7.17 -0.85 2.39
CA ASN A 96 8.45 -1.51 2.21
C ASN A 96 9.09 -1.06 0.90
N ASP A 97 10.15 -0.25 0.99
CA ASP A 97 10.87 0.33 -0.15
C ASP A 97 11.52 -0.69 -1.10
N LEU A 98 11.62 -1.97 -0.70
CA LEU A 98 12.14 -3.04 -1.54
C LEU A 98 11.06 -3.71 -2.40
N VAL A 99 9.78 -3.41 -2.15
CA VAL A 99 8.68 -3.86 -3.02
C VAL A 99 8.67 -3.04 -4.30
N SER A 100 8.66 -3.73 -5.44
CA SER A 100 8.67 -3.06 -6.75
C SER A 100 7.36 -2.29 -7.01
N ASP A 101 7.48 -1.06 -7.50
CA ASP A 101 6.37 -0.24 -8.02
C ASP A 101 5.43 -1.04 -8.94
N ASN A 102 5.98 -1.93 -9.80
CA ASN A 102 5.16 -2.73 -10.72
C ASN A 102 4.19 -3.66 -9.99
N ILE A 103 4.61 -4.26 -8.86
CA ILE A 103 3.72 -5.11 -8.05
C ILE A 103 2.61 -4.26 -7.46
N ILE A 104 2.94 -3.06 -6.96
CA ILE A 104 1.97 -2.13 -6.38
C ILE A 104 0.95 -1.68 -7.44
N PHE A 105 1.40 -1.34 -8.64
CA PHE A 105 0.53 -0.84 -9.70
C PHE A 105 -0.38 -1.94 -10.24
N ASN A 106 0.17 -3.13 -10.46
CA ASN A 106 -0.63 -4.30 -10.85
C ASN A 106 -1.67 -4.64 -9.79
N PHE A 107 -1.31 -4.53 -8.51
CA PHE A 107 -2.24 -4.73 -7.41
C PHE A 107 -3.39 -3.71 -7.41
N LEU A 108 -3.09 -2.42 -7.64
CA LEU A 108 -4.12 -1.38 -7.70
C LEU A 108 -5.13 -1.55 -8.84
N ASN A 109 -4.77 -2.31 -9.87
CA ASN A 109 -5.66 -2.65 -10.98
C ASN A 109 -6.56 -3.87 -10.67
N ASP A 110 -6.31 -4.60 -9.56
CA ASP A 110 -7.07 -5.77 -9.15
C ASP A 110 -8.06 -5.41 -8.03
N VAL A 111 -9.10 -4.68 -8.41
CA VAL A 111 -10.14 -4.17 -7.50
C VAL A 111 -10.85 -5.30 -6.76
N GLU A 112 -11.04 -6.45 -7.41
CA GLU A 112 -11.69 -7.61 -6.80
C GLU A 112 -10.86 -8.17 -5.65
N VAL A 113 -9.54 -8.31 -5.83
CA VAL A 113 -8.64 -8.72 -4.75
C VAL A 113 -8.64 -7.70 -3.61
N ILE A 114 -8.56 -6.40 -3.91
CA ILE A 114 -8.61 -5.33 -2.90
C ILE A 114 -9.86 -5.44 -2.03
N LYS A 115 -11.03 -5.61 -2.67
CA LYS A 115 -12.32 -5.77 -1.97
C LYS A 115 -12.35 -7.04 -1.13
N ARG A 116 -11.78 -8.15 -1.61
CA ARG A 116 -11.72 -9.45 -0.89
C ARG A 116 -10.78 -9.45 0.31
N ILE A 117 -9.67 -8.72 0.25
CA ILE A 117 -8.77 -8.55 1.42
C ILE A 117 -9.55 -7.87 2.56
N GLY A 118 -10.35 -6.86 2.21
CA GLY A 118 -11.21 -6.13 3.12
C GLY A 118 -10.52 -4.96 3.83
N SER A 119 -11.33 -4.11 4.46
CA SER A 119 -10.89 -2.92 5.19
C SER A 119 -9.92 -2.02 4.43
N TYR A 120 -10.03 -1.95 3.09
CA TYR A 120 -9.06 -1.23 2.25
C TYR A 120 -8.95 0.25 2.59
N LYS A 121 -10.03 0.89 3.09
CA LYS A 121 -9.99 2.26 3.60
C LYS A 121 -8.92 2.50 4.66
N GLN A 122 -8.48 1.45 5.38
CA GLN A 122 -7.43 1.58 6.39
C GLN A 122 -6.02 1.61 5.79
N TRP A 123 -5.79 1.14 4.57
CA TRP A 123 -4.44 0.87 4.04
C TRP A 123 -4.23 1.23 2.56
N ILE A 124 -5.28 1.58 1.82
CA ILE A 124 -5.21 1.84 0.36
C ILE A 124 -4.53 3.15 -0.01
N GLU A 125 -4.48 4.12 0.92
CA GLU A 125 -3.89 5.43 0.64
C GLU A 125 -2.41 5.31 0.27
N SER A 126 -1.64 4.48 0.98
CA SER A 126 -0.20 4.29 0.74
C SER A 126 0.12 3.82 -0.69
N PRO A 127 -0.46 2.72 -1.22
CA PRO A 127 -0.18 2.32 -2.60
C PRO A 127 -0.65 3.35 -3.64
N ILE A 128 -1.80 4.02 -3.40
CA ILE A 128 -2.28 5.07 -4.31
C ILE A 128 -1.31 6.25 -4.33
N MET A 129 -0.80 6.66 -3.17
CA MET A 129 0.22 7.71 -3.05
C MET A 129 1.50 7.36 -3.82
N ILE A 130 1.97 6.12 -3.73
CA ILE A 130 3.15 5.66 -4.47
C ILE A 130 2.91 5.75 -5.98
N ARG A 131 1.74 5.28 -6.45
CA ARG A 131 1.36 5.37 -7.86
C ARG A 131 1.23 6.81 -8.34
N ALA A 132 0.53 7.65 -7.59
CA ALA A 132 0.35 9.07 -7.91
C ALA A 132 1.70 9.78 -7.97
N ARG A 133 2.59 9.56 -6.98
CA ARG A 133 3.95 10.11 -6.99
C ARG A 133 4.68 9.75 -8.26
N LYS A 134 4.66 8.47 -8.65
CA LYS A 134 5.35 8.03 -9.86
C LYS A 134 4.78 8.70 -11.11
N ILE A 135 3.46 8.67 -11.27
CA ILE A 135 2.76 9.23 -12.43
C ILE A 135 3.02 10.74 -12.54
N ILE A 136 2.90 11.48 -11.45
CA ILE A 136 3.04 12.95 -11.44
C ILE A 136 4.49 13.36 -11.65
N THR A 137 5.45 12.75 -10.94
CA THR A 137 6.85 13.21 -10.95
C THR A 137 7.70 12.64 -12.08
N THR A 138 7.40 11.43 -12.57
CA THR A 138 8.27 10.74 -13.55
C THR A 138 7.66 10.63 -14.94
N SER A 139 6.37 10.92 -15.11
CA SER A 139 5.78 10.91 -16.45
C SER A 139 6.27 12.10 -17.26
N ASN A 140 6.72 11.82 -18.48
CA ASN A 140 6.97 12.86 -19.48
C ASN A 140 5.66 13.44 -20.03
N ASP A 141 4.52 12.79 -19.77
CA ASP A 141 3.21 13.29 -20.15
C ASP A 141 2.96 14.60 -19.38
N SER A 142 2.66 15.67 -20.12
CA SER A 142 2.25 16.96 -19.57
C SER A 142 0.77 16.97 -19.18
N GLU A 143 0.01 15.94 -19.54
CA GLU A 143 -1.44 15.91 -19.40
C GLU A 143 -1.91 14.53 -18.93
N ILE A 144 -2.27 14.47 -17.65
CA ILE A 144 -2.70 13.29 -16.90
C ILE A 144 -4.17 13.49 -16.57
N SER A 145 -4.98 12.51 -16.93
CA SER A 145 -6.41 12.50 -16.63
C SER A 145 -6.67 12.13 -15.17
N VAL A 146 -7.81 12.57 -14.63
CA VAL A 146 -8.17 12.36 -13.23
C VAL A 146 -8.24 10.87 -12.87
N ASP A 147 -8.75 10.02 -13.75
CA ASP A 147 -8.90 8.57 -13.57
C ASP A 147 -7.56 7.83 -13.47
N LYS A 148 -6.48 8.37 -14.05
CA LYS A 148 -5.13 7.83 -13.89
C LYS A 148 -4.57 8.08 -12.49
N ILE A 149 -4.99 9.17 -11.85
CA ILE A 149 -4.57 9.54 -10.49
C ILE A 149 -5.49 8.84 -9.48
N ILE A 150 -6.79 9.07 -9.60
CA ILE A 150 -7.85 8.55 -8.73
C ILE A 150 -8.50 7.32 -9.40
N PRO A 151 -8.27 6.10 -8.89
CA PRO A 151 -8.92 4.91 -9.43
C PRO A 151 -10.43 4.96 -9.20
N LEU A 152 -11.21 4.90 -10.28
CA LEU A 152 -12.67 5.08 -10.27
C LEU A 152 -13.43 4.01 -9.46
N ASP A 153 -12.92 2.79 -9.40
CA ASP A 153 -13.61 1.64 -8.80
C ASP A 153 -13.41 1.52 -7.27
N LEU A 154 -12.68 2.47 -6.68
CA LEU A 154 -12.42 2.55 -5.25
C LEU A 154 -13.10 3.79 -4.66
N ASP A 155 -13.94 3.56 -3.65
CA ASP A 155 -14.52 4.65 -2.86
C ASP A 155 -13.45 5.21 -1.92
N LEU A 156 -12.86 6.35 -2.32
CA LEU A 156 -11.83 7.09 -1.62
C LEU A 156 -12.40 8.35 -0.99
N ASP A 157 -11.91 8.72 0.19
CA ASP A 157 -12.37 9.92 0.88
C ASP A 157 -12.08 11.20 0.07
N ASN A 158 -13.05 12.12 0.07
CA ASN A 158 -12.95 13.37 -0.70
C ASN A 158 -11.71 14.19 -0.36
N SER A 159 -11.27 14.19 0.90
CA SER A 159 -10.03 14.88 1.31
C SER A 159 -8.78 14.28 0.67
N PHE A 160 -8.75 12.95 0.51
CA PHE A 160 -7.64 12.27 -0.14
C PHE A 160 -7.66 12.50 -1.65
N GLN A 161 -8.84 12.50 -2.27
CA GLN A 161 -9.01 12.91 -3.67
C GLN A 161 -8.56 14.37 -3.90
N GLU A 162 -8.99 15.29 -3.03
CA GLU A 162 -8.57 16.71 -3.07
C GLU A 162 -7.05 16.83 -3.01
N TYR A 163 -6.41 16.09 -2.10
CA TYR A 163 -4.96 16.10 -1.94
C TYR A 163 -4.23 15.64 -3.21
N LEU A 164 -4.63 14.51 -3.79
CA LEU A 164 -3.98 13.96 -4.99
C LEU A 164 -4.12 14.90 -6.20
N LEU A 165 -5.30 15.48 -6.39
CA LEU A 165 -5.55 16.42 -7.49
C LEU A 165 -4.85 17.76 -7.28
N SER A 166 -4.78 18.24 -6.02
CA SER A 166 -4.03 19.44 -5.68
C SER A 166 -2.57 19.30 -6.09
N TRP A 167 -1.95 18.16 -5.78
CA TRP A 167 -0.56 17.90 -6.15
C TRP A 167 -0.37 17.86 -7.67
N ALA A 168 -1.21 17.12 -8.40
CA ALA A 168 -1.12 17.06 -9.85
C ALA A 168 -1.35 18.43 -10.53
N PHE A 169 -2.21 19.26 -9.95
CA PHE A 169 -2.45 20.64 -10.39
C PHE A 169 -1.24 21.54 -10.16
N GLU A 170 -0.65 21.50 -8.96
CA GLU A 170 0.57 22.25 -8.60
C GLU A 170 1.74 21.91 -9.56
N GLU A 171 1.87 20.64 -9.94
CA GLU A 171 2.87 20.14 -10.89
C GLU A 171 2.51 20.39 -12.36
N LYS A 172 1.38 21.06 -12.64
CA LYS A 172 0.86 21.35 -14.00
C LYS A 172 0.73 20.10 -14.87
N LYS A 173 0.34 18.99 -14.24
CA LYS A 173 0.20 17.69 -14.89
C LYS A 173 -1.23 17.35 -15.25
N LEU A 174 -2.24 18.06 -14.75
CA LEU A 174 -3.63 17.76 -15.08
C LEU A 174 -3.97 18.18 -16.52
N THR A 175 -4.75 17.32 -17.18
CA THR A 175 -5.50 17.70 -18.41
C THR A 175 -6.43 18.89 -18.16
N LYS A 176 -6.86 19.58 -19.22
CA LYS A 176 -7.91 20.63 -19.13
C LYS A 176 -9.17 20.16 -18.42
N ASP A 177 -9.70 19.02 -18.84
CA ASP A 177 -10.88 18.41 -18.20
C ASP A 177 -10.61 18.09 -16.73
N GLY A 178 -9.37 17.68 -16.40
CA GLY A 178 -8.93 17.48 -15.02
C GLY A 178 -8.87 18.77 -14.20
N ASN A 179 -8.41 19.88 -14.78
CA ASN A 179 -8.41 21.20 -14.16
C ASN A 179 -9.85 21.66 -13.88
N GLU A 180 -10.75 21.52 -14.86
CA GLU A 180 -12.16 21.85 -14.70
C GLU A 180 -12.82 20.99 -13.62
N TYR A 181 -12.54 19.68 -13.61
CA TYR A 181 -13.02 18.78 -12.59
C TYR A 181 -12.53 19.20 -11.19
N PHE A 182 -11.24 19.48 -11.04
CA PHE A 182 -10.66 19.91 -9.76
C PHE A 182 -11.27 21.23 -9.29
N ARG A 183 -11.39 22.23 -10.17
CA ARG A 183 -12.03 23.51 -9.89
C ARG A 183 -13.47 23.36 -9.43
N LYS A 184 -14.24 22.47 -10.06
CA LYS A 184 -15.67 22.29 -9.80
C LYS A 184 -15.95 21.52 -8.52
N ASN A 185 -15.12 20.51 -8.20
CA ASN A 185 -15.33 19.63 -7.05
C ASN A 185 -14.57 20.09 -5.79
N PHE A 186 -13.49 20.86 -5.93
CA PHE A 186 -12.61 21.29 -4.84
C PHE A 186 -12.26 22.79 -4.94
N GLU A 187 -13.27 23.62 -5.20
CA GLU A 187 -13.13 25.05 -5.53
C GLU A 187 -12.30 25.84 -4.51
N LYS A 188 -12.49 25.59 -3.21
CA LYS A 188 -11.77 26.28 -2.14
C LYS A 188 -10.26 26.05 -2.26
N LYS A 189 -9.85 24.79 -2.46
CA LYS A 189 -8.45 24.41 -2.57
C LYS A 189 -7.84 24.90 -3.88
N TYR A 190 -8.58 24.82 -4.99
CA TYR A 190 -8.19 25.41 -6.27
C TYR A 190 -7.87 26.91 -6.14
N LYS A 191 -8.79 27.71 -5.56
CA LYS A 191 -8.58 29.15 -5.34
C LYS A 191 -7.36 29.44 -4.47
N GLN A 192 -7.15 28.64 -3.43
CA GLN A 192 -5.98 28.78 -2.56
C GLN A 192 -4.67 28.57 -3.34
N ILE A 193 -4.57 27.49 -4.12
CA ILE A 193 -3.35 27.21 -4.89
C ILE A 193 -3.09 28.32 -5.92
N CYS A 194 -4.12 28.74 -6.67
CA CYS A 194 -4.00 29.83 -7.64
C CYS A 194 -3.53 31.15 -7.02
N SER A 195 -4.00 31.48 -5.81
CA SER A 195 -3.55 32.69 -5.11
C SER A 195 -2.07 32.64 -4.71
N VAL A 196 -1.53 31.45 -4.41
CA VAL A 196 -0.12 31.25 -4.04
C VAL A 196 0.78 31.20 -5.28
N MET A 197 0.31 30.62 -6.37
CA MET A 197 1.09 30.49 -7.61
C MET A 197 1.21 31.81 -8.40
N GLU A 198 0.62 32.91 -7.94
CA GLU A 198 0.55 34.23 -8.62
C GLU A 198 0.08 34.13 -10.08
N GLN A 199 -0.69 33.07 -10.40
CA GLN A 199 -1.15 32.77 -11.74
C GLN A 199 -2.63 33.12 -11.86
N ASN A 200 -3.00 33.88 -12.91
CA ASN A 200 -4.37 33.86 -13.43
C ASN A 200 -4.62 32.45 -13.96
N CYS A 201 -5.21 31.58 -13.12
CA CYS A 201 -5.55 30.21 -13.50
C CYS A 201 -6.68 30.12 -14.54
N ASP A 202 -7.10 31.24 -15.12
CA ASP A 202 -8.12 31.30 -16.17
C ASP A 202 -7.62 30.81 -17.54
N ASN A 203 -6.33 30.43 -17.66
CA ASN A 203 -5.71 29.93 -18.89
C ASN A 203 -5.28 28.44 -18.84
N PHE A 204 -5.65 27.69 -17.79
CA PHE A 204 -5.37 26.25 -17.65
C PHE A 204 -6.57 25.37 -17.95
#